data_AF-A0A842QXH1-F1
#
_entry.id   AF-A0A842QXH1-F1
#
_cell.length_a   1.000
_cell.length_b   1.000
_cell.length_c   1.000
_cell.angle_alpha   90.00
_cell.angle_beta   90.00
_cell.angle_gamma   90.00
#
_symmetry.space_group_name_H-M   'P 1'
#
loop_
_entity.id
_entity.type
_entity.pdbx_description
1 polymer ?
#
loop_
_entity_poly.entity_id
_entity_poly.type
_entity_poly.pdbx_seq_one_letter_code
_entity_poly.pdbx_strand_id
1 'polypeptide(L)'
;MGDSIRRQYNCAICGKQHDIVLPLNISRDKGNFPFAHVFLHKMERDGNIEEKDIDILTTLYIDADLAIRHVEVKKLVKSDIIFKNDSKNIISRLMEEIARLQEENARLVRALKTATKG
;
A
#
# COMPACT_ATOMS: atom_id res chain seq x y z
N MET A 1 -5.23 -3.73 19.62
CA MET A 1 -5.27 -2.61 18.66
C MET A 1 -3.82 -2.20 18.43
N GLY A 2 -3.33 -2.22 17.19
CA GLY A 2 -1.93 -1.89 16.90
C GLY A 2 -1.73 -0.38 16.80
N ASP A 3 -0.61 0.11 17.31
CA ASP A 3 -0.24 1.52 17.25
C ASP A 3 -0.01 1.98 15.80
N SER A 4 -0.47 3.20 15.48
CA SER A 4 -0.35 3.79 14.14
C SER A 4 0.02 5.27 14.24
N ILE A 5 0.62 5.79 13.17
CA ILE A 5 0.97 7.20 13.02
C ILE A 5 0.26 7.80 11.81
N ARG A 6 -0.23 9.03 11.96
CA ARG A 6 -0.77 9.80 10.85
C ARG A 6 0.34 10.63 10.21
N ARG A 7 0.44 10.56 8.88
CA ARG A 7 1.32 11.41 8.06
C ARG A 7 0.50 12.12 7.01
N GLN A 8 1.03 13.23 6.52
CA GLN A 8 0.38 14.02 5.49
C GLN A 8 1.29 14.12 4.27
N TYR A 9 0.70 14.13 3.08
CA TYR A 9 1.44 14.33 1.84
C TYR A 9 0.62 15.19 0.88
N ASN A 10 1.31 15.88 -0.03
CA ASN A 10 0.66 16.68 -1.07
C ASN A 10 0.56 15.86 -2.34
N CYS A 11 -0.65 15.67 -2.86
CA CYS A 11 -0.86 15.06 -4.16
C CYS A 11 -0.81 16.15 -5.24
N ALA A 12 0.25 16.15 -6.06
CA ALA A 12 0.42 17.13 -7.14
C ALA A 12 -0.68 17.04 -8.22
N ILE A 13 -1.36 15.89 -8.33
CA ILE A 13 -2.48 15.69 -9.27
C ILE A 13 -3.79 16.26 -8.71
N CYS A 14 -4.10 16.01 -7.42
CA CYS A 14 -5.29 16.57 -6.78
C CYS A 14 -5.14 18.05 -6.46
N GLY A 15 -3.89 18.53 -6.26
CA GLY A 15 -3.61 19.86 -5.74
C GLY A 15 -3.99 20.04 -4.28
N LYS A 16 -4.09 18.94 -3.52
CA LYS A 16 -4.56 18.90 -2.13
C LYS A 16 -3.63 18.08 -1.24
N GLN A 17 -3.72 18.33 0.06
CA GLN A 17 -3.05 17.56 1.09
C GLN A 17 -3.93 16.39 1.52
N HIS A 18 -3.36 15.19 1.59
CA HIS A 18 -4.03 13.97 2.02
C HIS A 18 -3.40 13.44 3.31
N ASP A 19 -4.24 12.81 4.14
CA ASP A 19 -3.82 12.07 5.33
C ASP A 19 -3.61 10.59 4.98
N ILE A 20 -2.57 9.99 5.54
CA ILE A 20 -2.35 8.55 5.52
C ILE A 20 -2.06 8.03 6.93
N VAL A 21 -2.57 6.84 7.24
CA VAL A 21 -2.32 6.15 8.50
C VAL A 21 -1.35 5.01 8.23
N LEU A 22 -0.19 5.05 8.88
CA LEU A 22 0.86 4.05 8.76
C LEU A 22 0.93 3.25 10.08
N PRO A 23 0.90 1.91 10.03
CA PRO A 23 1.20 1.09 11.20
C PRO A 23 2.63 1.36 11.68
N LEU A 24 2.87 1.49 13.00
CA LEU A 24 4.22 1.75 13.51
C LEU A 24 5.21 0.62 13.20
N ASN A 25 4.71 -0.59 12.97
CA ASN A 25 5.53 -1.76 12.65
C ASN A 25 5.85 -1.91 11.14
N ILE A 26 5.37 -1.01 10.27
CA ILE A 26 5.54 -1.15 8.81
C ILE A 26 7.02 -1.15 8.36
N SER A 27 7.91 -0.54 9.15
CA SER A 27 9.35 -0.46 8.89
C SER A 27 10.14 -1.65 9.44
N ARG A 28 9.57 -2.50 10.31
CA ARG A 28 10.31 -3.54 11.05
C ARG A 28 10.98 -4.58 10.15
N ASP A 29 10.33 -4.94 9.05
CA ASP A 29 10.82 -5.96 8.11
C ASP A 29 11.46 -5.34 6.85
N LYS A 30 11.74 -4.04 6.86
CA LYS A 30 12.34 -3.34 5.71
C LYS A 30 13.86 -3.32 5.86
N GLY A 31 14.55 -4.00 4.95
CA GLY A 31 16.02 -4.05 4.93
C GLY A 31 16.71 -2.82 4.36
N ASN A 32 15.99 -1.96 3.63
CA ASN A 32 16.53 -0.76 2.97
C ASN A 32 15.57 0.42 3.09
N PHE A 33 16.13 1.62 3.23
CA PHE A 33 15.39 2.88 3.34
C PHE A 33 15.89 3.93 2.33
N PRO A 34 15.01 4.81 1.82
CA PRO A 34 13.57 4.79 2.04
C PRO A 34 12.89 3.59 1.35
N PHE A 35 11.85 3.04 1.96
CA PHE A 35 11.03 1.98 1.36
C PHE A 35 9.80 2.59 0.67
N ALA A 36 9.33 1.93 -0.39
CA ALA A 36 8.14 2.35 -1.11
C ALA A 36 6.86 1.83 -0.43
N HIS A 37 5.93 2.74 -0.17
CA HIS A 37 4.55 2.44 0.23
C HIS A 37 3.59 2.92 -0.86
N VAL A 38 2.88 1.97 -1.47
CA VAL A 38 2.09 2.20 -2.69
C VAL A 38 0.61 2.00 -2.40
N PHE A 39 -0.24 2.95 -2.81
CA PHE A 39 -1.69 2.85 -2.69
C PHE A 39 -2.39 3.63 -3.80
N LEU A 40 -3.70 3.41 -3.91
CA LEU A 40 -4.59 4.09 -4.85
C LEU A 40 -5.51 5.05 -4.10
N HIS A 41 -5.75 6.22 -4.68
CA HIS A 41 -6.84 7.10 -4.27
C HIS A 41 -7.55 7.66 -5.51
N LYS A 42 -8.81 8.08 -5.34
CA LYS A 42 -9.57 8.75 -6.39
C LYS A 42 -9.19 10.22 -6.48
N MET A 43 -9.25 10.80 -7.66
CA MET A 43 -9.00 12.23 -7.84
C MET A 43 -10.03 13.07 -7.08
N GLU A 44 -9.56 13.91 -6.17
CA GLU A 44 -10.38 14.78 -5.32
C GLU A 44 -10.26 16.24 -5.75
N ARG A 45 -10.84 16.59 -6.90
CA ARG A 45 -10.88 17.99 -7.37
C ARG A 45 -12.27 18.59 -7.20
N ASP A 46 -12.33 19.83 -6.73
CA ASP A 46 -13.59 20.54 -6.54
C ASP A 46 -14.16 20.95 -7.91
N GLY A 47 -15.44 20.63 -8.15
CA GLY A 47 -16.21 21.18 -9.27
C GLY A 47 -16.36 20.32 -10.52
N ASN A 48 -15.67 19.18 -10.67
CA ASN A 48 -15.79 18.35 -11.89
C ASN A 48 -16.09 16.87 -11.56
N ILE A 49 -17.33 16.43 -11.82
CA ILE A 49 -17.81 15.08 -11.48
C ILE A 49 -17.14 14.02 -12.37
N GLU A 50 -16.84 14.34 -13.63
CA GLU A 50 -16.21 13.42 -14.59
C GLU A 50 -14.76 13.05 -14.20
N GLU A 51 -14.07 13.91 -13.44
CA GLU A 51 -12.70 13.66 -12.98
C GLU A 51 -12.65 12.76 -11.73
N LYS A 52 -13.77 12.57 -11.01
CA LYS A 52 -13.81 11.80 -9.74
C LYS A 52 -13.54 10.30 -9.92
N ASP A 53 -13.70 9.77 -11.13
CA ASP A 53 -13.47 8.36 -11.41
C ASP A 53 -12.01 8.03 -11.78
N ILE A 54 -11.14 9.04 -11.88
CA ILE A 54 -9.72 8.84 -12.19
C ILE A 54 -9.01 8.25 -10.96
N ASP A 55 -8.44 7.06 -11.14
CA ASP A 55 -7.55 6.45 -10.14
C ASP A 55 -6.16 7.10 -10.21
N ILE A 56 -5.60 7.39 -9.04
CA ILE A 56 -4.26 7.95 -8.87
C ILE A 56 -3.42 6.92 -8.10
N LEU A 57 -2.36 6.43 -8.73
CA LEU A 57 -1.34 5.62 -8.08
C LEU A 57 -0.38 6.55 -7.35
N THR A 58 -0.24 6.34 -6.04
CA THR A 58 0.65 7.11 -5.19
C THR A 58 1.70 6.20 -4.58
N THR A 59 2.97 6.58 -4.75
CA THR A 59 4.12 5.94 -4.11
C THR A 59 4.74 6.93 -3.13
N LEU A 60 4.73 6.60 -1.85
CA LEU A 60 5.44 7.32 -0.80
C LEU A 60 6.76 6.61 -0.52
N TYR A 61 7.85 7.37 -0.51
CA TYR A 61 9.17 6.88 -0.09
C TYR A 61 9.36 7.25 1.37
N ILE A 62 9.33 6.24 2.24
CA ILE A 62 9.25 6.40 3.70
C ILE A 62 10.56 5.91 4.32
N ASP A 63 11.12 6.68 5.26
CA ASP A 63 12.33 6.29 5.97
C ASP A 63 12.06 5.45 7.24
N ALA A 64 13.12 5.19 8.01
CA ALA A 64 13.04 4.43 9.26
C ALA A 64 12.19 5.13 10.35
N ASP A 65 12.12 6.47 10.33
CA ASP A 65 11.35 7.30 11.28
C ASP A 65 9.89 7.52 10.81
N LEU A 66 9.47 6.80 9.78
CA LEU A 66 8.17 6.93 9.14
C LEU A 66 7.91 8.33 8.57
N ALA A 67 8.98 9.06 8.22
CA ALA A 67 8.90 10.34 7.52
C ALA A 67 8.82 10.11 6.01
N ILE A 68 7.96 10.87 5.35
CA ILE A 68 7.80 10.85 3.90
C ILE A 68 8.92 11.69 3.30
N ARG A 69 9.83 11.05 2.58
CA ARG A 69 10.99 11.69 1.92
C ARG A 69 10.70 12.11 0.49
N HIS A 70 9.85 11.35 -0.20
CA HIS A 70 9.45 11.67 -1.56
C HIS A 70 8.05 11.11 -1.86
N VAL A 71 7.39 11.70 -2.86
CA VAL A 71 6.04 11.35 -3.29
C VAL A 71 6.00 11.35 -4.81
N GLU A 72 5.66 10.21 -5.38
CA GLU A 72 5.35 10.06 -6.80
C GLU A 72 3.85 9.82 -6.95
N VAL A 73 3.20 10.57 -7.85
CA VAL A 73 1.77 10.42 -8.14
C VAL A 73 1.57 10.28 -9.64
N LYS A 74 0.73 9.34 -10.06
CA LYS A 74 0.45 9.06 -11.47
C LYS A 74 -1.03 8.84 -11.70
N LYS A 75 -1.60 9.54 -12.70
CA LYS A 75 -2.97 9.27 -13.17
C LYS A 75 -3.01 7.94 -13.90
N LEU A 76 -4.06 7.20 -13.66
CA LEU A 76 -4.30 5.91 -14.30
C LEU A 76 -5.43 6.09 -15.30
N VAL A 77 -5.06 6.27 -16.58
CA VAL A 77 -6.05 6.38 -17.65
C VAL A 77 -6.34 4.96 -18.15
N LYS A 78 -7.61 4.61 -18.35
CA LYS A 78 -8.09 3.27 -18.74
C LYS A 78 -7.37 2.62 -19.94
N SER A 79 -6.62 3.40 -20.72
CA SER A 79 -5.87 2.99 -21.91
C SER A 79 -4.37 2.75 -21.69
N ASP A 80 -3.82 2.93 -20.48
CA ASP A 80 -2.38 2.80 -20.26
C ASP A 80 -1.93 1.33 -20.21
N ILE A 81 -1.22 0.91 -21.26
CA ILE A 81 -0.52 -0.39 -21.39
C ILE A 81 0.39 -0.69 -20.18
N ILE A 82 0.83 0.35 -19.46
CA ILE A 82 1.62 0.28 -18.22
C ILE A 82 0.84 -0.40 -17.07
N PHE A 83 -0.49 -0.24 -17.04
CA PHE A 83 -1.36 -0.91 -16.06
C PHE A 83 -1.21 -2.43 -16.12
N LYS A 84 -0.95 -3.00 -17.30
CA LYS A 84 -0.92 -4.46 -17.48
C LYS A 84 0.35 -5.09 -16.90
N ASN A 85 1.48 -4.41 -16.92
CA ASN A 85 2.74 -4.91 -16.35
C ASN A 85 2.86 -4.57 -14.86
N ASP A 86 2.49 -3.35 -14.46
CA ASP A 86 2.57 -2.95 -13.05
C ASP A 86 1.50 -3.66 -12.22
N SER A 87 0.28 -3.85 -12.76
CA SER A 87 -0.73 -4.67 -12.09
C SER A 87 -0.32 -6.13 -12.02
N LYS A 88 0.38 -6.67 -13.04
CA LYS A 88 0.93 -8.03 -12.94
C LYS A 88 1.92 -8.14 -11.79
N ASN A 89 2.83 -7.18 -11.64
CA ASN A 89 3.80 -7.19 -10.54
C ASN A 89 3.13 -7.06 -9.17
N ILE A 90 2.10 -6.20 -9.06
CA ILE A 90 1.31 -6.05 -7.82
C ILE A 90 0.52 -7.33 -7.53
N ILE A 91 -0.17 -7.89 -8.53
CA ILE A 91 -0.94 -9.13 -8.40
C ILE A 91 -0.01 -10.29 -8.04
N SER A 92 1.15 -10.41 -8.66
CA SER A 92 2.15 -11.43 -8.33
C SER A 92 2.61 -11.32 -6.89
N ARG A 93 2.96 -10.11 -6.41
CA ARG A 93 3.33 -9.89 -5.01
C ARG A 93 2.19 -10.21 -4.05
N LEU A 94 0.95 -9.83 -4.38
CA LEU A 94 -0.22 -10.17 -3.57
C LEU A 94 -0.48 -11.68 -3.54
N MET A 95 -0.27 -12.38 -4.65
CA MET A 95 -0.41 -13.84 -4.71
C MET A 95 0.68 -14.55 -3.89
N GLU A 96 1.92 -14.09 -3.94
CA GLU A 96 3.01 -14.58 -3.09
C GLU A 96 2.70 -14.37 -1.61
N GLU A 97 2.13 -13.20 -1.26
CA GLU A 97 1.71 -12.87 0.09
C GLU A 97 0.58 -13.78 0.59
N ILE A 98 -0.43 -14.02 -0.26
CA ILE A 98 -1.54 -14.94 0.04
C ILE A 98 -1.02 -16.36 0.25
N ALA A 99 -0.10 -16.83 -0.60
CA ALA A 99 0.49 -18.16 -0.47
C ALA A 99 1.25 -18.31 0.86
N ARG A 100 2.04 -17.30 1.24
CA ARG A 100 2.74 -17.27 2.52
C ARG A 100 1.78 -17.31 3.72
N LEU A 101 0.74 -16.47 3.70
CA LEU A 101 -0.28 -16.44 4.75
C LEU A 101 -1.04 -17.76 4.86
N GLN A 102 -1.34 -18.41 3.73
CA GLN A 102 -1.97 -19.73 3.71
C GLN A 102 -1.06 -20.80 4.34
N GLU A 103 0.24 -20.76 4.05
CA GLU A 103 1.21 -21.68 4.65
C GLU A 103 1.34 -21.47 6.16
N GLU A 104 1.44 -20.20 6.59
CA GLU A 104 1.50 -19.84 8.01
C GLU A 104 0.23 -20.28 8.74
N ASN A 105 -0.95 -20.03 8.17
CA ASN A 105 -2.22 -20.48 8.73
C ASN A 105 -2.28 -22.01 8.83
N ALA A 106 -1.82 -22.74 7.81
CA ALA A 106 -1.75 -24.20 7.86
C ALA A 106 -0.80 -24.71 8.97
N ARG A 107 0.34 -24.05 9.19
CA ARG A 107 1.26 -24.38 10.30
C ARG A 107 0.62 -24.13 11.66
N LEU A 108 -0.03 -22.97 11.83
CA LEU A 108 -0.70 -22.60 13.08
C LEU A 108 -1.86 -23.55 13.41
N VAL A 109 -2.68 -23.92 12.41
CA VAL A 109 -3.77 -24.89 12.58
C VAL A 109 -3.22 -26.26 13.01
N ARG A 110 -2.08 -26.70 12.45
CA ARG A 110 -1.44 -27.96 12.88
C ARG A 110 -0.95 -27.88 14.32
N ALA A 111 -0.27 -26.79 14.68
CA ALA A 111 0.24 -26.56 16.04
C ALA A 111 -0.89 -26.53 17.08
N LEU A 112 -2.01 -25.88 16.76
CA LEU A 112 -3.21 -25.88 17.60
C LEU A 112 -3.77 -27.29 17.78
N LYS A 113 -3.93 -28.05 16.68
CA LYS A 113 -4.43 -29.44 16.73
C LYS A 113 -3.54 -30.35 17.57
N THR A 114 -2.22 -30.17 17.55
CA THR A 114 -1.29 -30.92 18.40
C THR A 114 -1.38 -30.50 19.87
N ALA A 115 -1.57 -29.21 20.15
CA ALA A 115 -1.70 -28.71 21.52
C ALA A 115 -3.03 -29.11 22.20
N THR A 116 -4.13 -29.23 21.45
CA THR A 116 -5.43 -29.68 21.98
C THR A 116 -5.58 -31.20 22.14
N LYS A 117 -4.59 -31.99 21.71
CA LYS A 117 -4.60 -33.46 21.81
C LYS A 117 -3.69 -34.02 22.92
N GLY A 118 -2.94 -33.16 23.61
CA GLY A 118 -2.15 -33.52 24.78
C GLY A 118 -2.71 -32.90 26.05
#